data_AF-A0A6L7XRJ0-F1
#
_entry.id   AF-A0A6L7XRJ0-F1
#
_cell.length_a   1.000
_cell.length_b   1.000
_cell.length_c   1.000
_cell.angle_alpha   90.00
_cell.angle_beta   90.00
_cell.angle_gamma   90.00
#
_symmetry.space_group_name_H-M   'P 1'
#
loop_
_entity.id
_entity.type
_entity.pdbx_description
1 polymer ?
#
loop_
_entity_poly.entity_id
_entity_poly.type
_entity_poly.pdbx_seq_one_letter_code
_entity_poly.pdbx_strand_id
1 'polypeptide(L)' 'MKRVSAPESKPRAFPGARWWKFDLHTRTPASADYGKGPQQAERQIEPVDWLLGFMQAGNDCVAV' A
#
# COMPACT_ATOMS: atom_id res chain seq x y z
N MET A 1 37.66 20.59 28.03
CA MET A 1 36.85 20.66 26.79
C MET A 1 35.53 19.94 27.04
N LYS A 2 34.38 20.63 27.05
CA LYS A 2 33.05 19.99 27.18
C LYS A 2 32.52 19.69 25.79
N ARG A 3 32.24 18.43 25.46
CA ARG A 3 31.51 18.08 24.23
C ARG A 3 30.06 18.54 24.41
N VAL A 4 29.58 19.39 23.52
CA VAL A 4 28.15 19.75 23.46
C VAL A 4 27.47 18.68 22.61
N SER A 5 26.52 17.96 23.21
CA SER A 5 25.70 16.95 22.53
C SER A 5 24.76 17.64 21.53
N ALA A 6 24.64 17.09 20.31
CA ALA A 6 23.67 17.57 19.34
C ALA A 6 22.23 17.33 19.86
N PRO A 7 21.26 18.23 19.58
CA PRO A 7 19.89 18.04 20.00
C PRO A 7 19.25 16.85 19.29
N GLU A 8 18.49 16.06 20.03
CA GLU A 8 17.78 14.90 19.54
C GLU A 8 16.68 15.31 18.54
N SER A 9 16.66 14.68 17.36
CA SER A 9 15.70 15.02 16.31
C SER A 9 14.33 14.42 16.63
N LYS A 10 13.28 15.24 16.73
CA LYS A 10 11.90 14.77 16.94
C LYS A 10 11.47 13.85 15.78
N PRO A 11 10.82 12.71 16.07
CA PRO A 11 10.31 11.82 15.02
C PRO A 11 9.24 12.56 14.21
N ARG A 12 9.44 12.62 12.89
CA ARG A 12 8.42 13.15 11.97
C ARG A 12 7.31 12.12 11.85
N ALA A 13 6.15 12.41 12.42
CA ALA A 13 4.94 11.68 12.08
C ALA A 13 4.60 12.01 10.63
N PHE A 14 4.63 11.02 9.74
CA PHE A 14 4.23 11.17 8.35
C PHE A 14 2.75 10.75 8.24
N PRO A 15 1.79 11.70 8.32
CA PRO A 15 0.35 11.38 8.35
C PRO A 15 -0.16 10.70 7.06
N GLY A 16 0.64 10.63 6.00
CA GLY A 16 0.25 10.04 4.72
C GLY A 16 0.41 8.52 4.61
N ALA A 17 1.13 7.85 5.51
CA ALA A 17 1.57 6.48 5.25
C ALA A 17 0.56 5.38 5.64
N ARG A 18 -0.52 5.67 6.39
CA ARG A 18 -1.30 4.60 7.07
C ARG A 18 -2.81 4.81 7.19
N TRP A 19 -3.42 5.85 6.61
CA TRP A 19 -4.80 6.25 6.97
C TRP A 19 -5.80 6.43 5.83
N TRP A 20 -5.46 6.07 4.59
CA TRP A 20 -6.38 6.31 3.48
C TRP A 20 -7.34 5.14 3.30
N LYS A 21 -8.63 5.42 3.52
CA LYS A 21 -9.74 4.52 3.19
C LYS A 21 -9.91 4.30 1.68
N PHE A 22 -9.24 5.11 0.87
CA PHE A 22 -9.36 5.17 -0.58
C PHE A 22 -8.00 4.85 -1.20
N ASP A 23 -7.94 3.82 -2.02
CA ASP A 23 -6.77 3.58 -2.87
C ASP A 23 -7.03 4.16 -4.26
N LEU A 24 -6.18 5.08 -4.69
CA LEU A 24 -6.27 5.76 -5.98
C LEU A 24 -5.29 5.18 -7.02
N HIS A 25 -4.51 4.17 -6.65
CA HIS A 25 -3.49 3.59 -7.50
C HIS A 25 -3.49 2.06 -7.40
N THR A 26 -4.56 1.45 -7.89
CA THR A 26 -4.70 0.00 -7.91
C THR A 26 -4.47 -0.57 -9.30
N ARG A 27 -4.18 -1.87 -9.33
CA ARG A 27 -4.02 -2.66 -10.54
C ARG A 27 -4.96 -3.83 -10.44
N THR A 28 -5.79 -4.02 -11.46
CA THR A 28 -6.75 -5.13 -11.50
C THR A 28 -6.13 -6.37 -12.11
N PRO A 29 -6.71 -7.56 -11.88
CA PRO A 29 -6.30 -8.81 -12.55
C PRO A 29 -6.36 -8.75 -14.08
N ALA A 30 -7.13 -7.81 -14.65
CA ALA A 30 -7.17 -7.57 -16.10
C ALA A 30 -5.91 -6.88 -16.65
N SER A 31 -5.07 -6.29 -15.79
CA SER A 31 -3.83 -5.63 -16.23
C SER A 31 -2.77 -6.67 -16.62
N ALA A 32 -2.10 -6.46 -17.76
CA ALA A 32 -1.01 -7.31 -18.24
C ALA A 32 0.16 -7.46 -17.25
N ASP A 33 0.23 -6.54 -16.29
CA ASP A 33 1.26 -6.45 -15.29
C ASP A 33 0.70 -6.41 -13.86
N TYR A 34 -0.50 -6.97 -13.67
CA TYR A 34 -0.98 -7.34 -12.35
C TYR A 34 -0.03 -8.35 -11.70
N GLY A 35 0.30 -8.15 -10.41
CA GLY A 35 1.11 -9.13 -9.67
C GLY A 35 2.57 -9.26 -10.09
N LYS A 36 3.17 -8.22 -10.70
CA LYS A 36 4.60 -8.19 -11.11
C LYS A 36 5.51 -8.88 -10.09
N GLY A 37 6.26 -9.87 -10.55
CA GLY A 37 7.20 -10.65 -9.74
C GLY A 37 7.39 -12.08 -10.27
N PRO A 38 8.26 -12.89 -9.64
CA PRO A 38 8.57 -14.25 -10.09
C PRO A 38 7.35 -15.18 -10.24
N GLN A 39 6.24 -14.88 -9.55
CA GLN A 39 5.00 -15.67 -9.52
C GLN A 39 3.85 -14.96 -10.24
N GLN A 40 4.14 -14.03 -11.14
CA GLN A 40 3.12 -13.23 -11.82
C GLN A 40 2.11 -14.10 -12.59
N ALA A 41 2.59 -15.14 -13.29
CA ALA A 41 1.73 -16.04 -14.06
C ALA A 41 0.78 -16.87 -13.19
N GLU A 42 1.13 -17.07 -11.91
CA GLU A 42 0.35 -17.84 -10.93
C GLU A 42 -0.69 -16.98 -10.21
N ARG A 43 -0.61 -15.64 -10.35
CA ARG A 43 -1.56 -14.69 -9.76
C ARG A 43 -2.78 -14.52 -10.65
N GLN A 44 -3.53 -15.60 -10.82
CA GLN A 44 -4.90 -15.55 -11.32
C GLN A 44 -5.83 -15.49 -10.11
N ILE A 45 -6.54 -14.37 -9.98
CA ILE A 45 -7.55 -14.15 -8.94
C ILE A 45 -8.80 -13.62 -9.60
N GLU A 46 -9.97 -14.08 -9.17
CA GLU A 46 -11.23 -13.56 -9.67
C GLU A 46 -11.41 -12.10 -9.21
N PRO A 47 -12.06 -11.24 -10.02
CA PRO A 47 -12.28 -9.84 -9.67
C PRO A 47 -12.97 -9.64 -8.31
N VAL A 48 -13.83 -10.58 -7.91
CA VAL A 48 -14.51 -10.56 -6.61
C VAL A 48 -13.53 -10.77 -5.46
N ASP A 49 -12.63 -11.75 -5.58
CA ASP A 49 -11.65 -12.07 -4.53
C ASP A 49 -10.61 -10.95 -4.42
N TRP A 50 -10.25 -10.33 -5.55
CA TRP A 50 -9.44 -9.11 -5.58
C TRP A 50 -10.08 -7.97 -4.77
N LEU A 51 -11.37 -7.69 -4.98
CA LEU A 51 -12.09 -6.63 -4.26
C LEU A 51 -12.26 -6.97 -2.77
N LEU A 52 -12.56 -8.23 -2.45
CA LEU A 52 -12.67 -8.70 -1.05
C LEU A 52 -11.36 -8.50 -0.28
N GLY A 53 -10.21 -8.65 -0.94
CA GLY A 53 -8.90 -8.36 -0.34
C GLY A 53 -8.78 -6.90 0.13
N PHE A 54 -9.24 -5.93 -0.67
CA PHE A 54 -9.26 -4.52 -0.27
C PHE A 54 -10.22 -4.24 0.89
N MET A 55 -11.41 -4.85 0.87
CA MET A 55 -12.38 -4.70 1.96
C MET A 55 -11.82 -5.25 3.28
N GLN A 56 -11.16 -6.41 3.25
CA GLN A 56 -10.49 -7.00 4.41
C GLN A 56 -9.32 -6.14 4.92
N ALA A 57 -8.61 -5.44 4.02
CA ALA A 57 -7.58 -4.47 4.36
C ALA A 57 -8.15 -3.15 4.94
N GLY A 58 -9.47 -2.98 4.93
CA GLY A 58 -10.16 -1.81 5.49
C GLY A 58 -10.27 -0.63 4.52
N ASN A 59 -10.04 -0.85 3.23
CA ASN A 59 -10.32 0.13 2.17
C ASN A 59 -11.83 0.18 1.91
N ASP A 60 -12.39 1.39 1.94
CA ASP A 60 -13.80 1.64 1.66
C ASP A 60 -14.02 1.92 0.16
N CYS A 61 -12.95 2.26 -0.59
CA CYS A 61 -13.01 2.52 -2.02
C CYS A 61 -11.67 2.23 -2.72
N VAL A 62 -11.77 1.78 -3.97
CA VAL A 62 -10.65 1.58 -4.89
C VAL A 62 -10.98 2.21 -6.23
N ALA A 63 -10.05 2.97 -6.78
CA ALA A 63 -10.12 3.45 -8.16
C ALA A 63 -9.45 2.42 -9.08
N VAL A 64 -10.15 2.08 -10.17
CA VAL A 64 -9.79 1.08 -11.18
C VAL A 64 -9.65 1.73 -12.54
#